data_AF-A0A1I2BKN3-F1
#
_entry.id   AF-A0A1I2BKN3-F1
#
_cell.length_a   1.000
_cell.length_b   1.000
_cell.length_c   1.000
_cell.angle_alpha   90.00
_cell.angle_beta   90.00
_cell.angle_gamma   90.00
#
_symmetry.space_group_name_H-M   'P 1'
#
loop_
_entity.id
_entity.type
_entity.pdbx_description
1 polymer ?
#
loop_
_entity_poly.entity_id
_entity_poly.type
_entity_poly.pdbx_seq_one_letter_code
_entity_poly.pdbx_strand_id
1 'polypeptide(L)'
;MKRRRRHALDLLPLLDVFMVVLFVFATIQEGQLDASATAAAALEAELQQLRARQIDPDELARLRRAEATATADVAAARAELARASETQTELRAALEQLRTAAEQAAATATTSGAEALRRQEVLARLLDHFSVFEIEIDGELAGDAVVNHCCYRTEPLAGAWKTCGVMPAATAELQDWLADGGAGLADALRRTRGGNAMTIVRQNERATWRVARKLEEQLRERFPEHKIYGDGVATHSLACPR
;
A
#
# COMPACT_ATOMS: atom_id res chain seq x y z
N MET A 1 95.21 48.36 47.84
CA MET A 1 94.59 47.12 47.32
C MET A 1 93.32 47.47 46.56
N LYS A 2 93.16 46.92 45.34
CA LYS A 2 92.14 47.29 44.34
C LYS A 2 90.71 47.11 44.88
N ARG A 3 89.92 48.19 44.89
CA ARG A 3 88.47 48.17 45.18
C ARG A 3 87.75 47.37 44.09
N ARG A 4 87.16 46.22 44.43
CA ARG A 4 86.17 45.53 43.58
C ARG A 4 84.86 46.33 43.63
N ARG A 5 84.48 46.98 42.52
CA ARG A 5 83.12 47.51 42.32
C ARG A 5 82.15 46.32 42.25
N ARG A 6 81.24 46.21 43.21
CA ARG A 6 80.04 45.38 43.07
C ARG A 6 79.01 46.21 42.30
N HIS A 7 78.67 45.79 41.09
CA HIS A 7 77.55 46.35 40.34
C HIS A 7 76.28 46.09 41.15
N ALA A 8 75.63 47.14 41.63
CA ALA A 8 74.24 47.07 42.04
C ALA A 8 73.44 46.80 40.77
N LEU A 9 72.94 45.57 40.62
CA LEU A 9 71.90 45.29 39.64
C LEU A 9 70.68 46.09 40.10
N ASP A 10 70.32 47.11 39.33
CA ASP A 10 69.07 47.83 39.51
C ASP A 10 67.94 46.80 39.47
N LEU A 11 67.25 46.65 40.60
CA LEU A 11 66.18 45.67 40.81
C LEU A 11 64.82 46.18 40.32
N LEU A 12 64.73 47.48 40.03
CA LEU A 12 63.54 48.16 39.53
C LEU A 12 63.12 47.73 38.11
N PRO A 13 64.03 47.64 37.11
CA PRO A 13 63.68 47.17 35.76
C PRO A 13 63.25 45.70 35.74
N LEU A 14 63.82 44.86 36.62
CA LEU A 14 63.49 43.43 36.67
C LEU A 14 62.05 43.21 37.15
N LEU A 15 61.60 44.02 38.11
CA LEU A 15 60.25 43.95 38.68
C LEU A 15 59.19 44.40 37.67
N ASP A 16 59.52 45.42 36.86
CA ASP A 16 58.66 45.90 35.78
C ASP A 16 58.49 44.84 34.67
N VAL A 17 59.59 44.21 34.25
CA VAL A 17 59.54 43.07 33.31
C VAL A 17 58.73 41.91 33.88
N PHE A 18 58.86 41.60 35.17
CA PHE A 18 58.09 40.54 35.81
C PHE A 18 56.58 40.84 35.84
N MET A 19 56.21 42.10 36.11
CA MET A 19 54.82 42.55 36.13
C MET A 19 54.19 42.48 34.73
N VAL A 20 54.91 42.89 33.68
CA VAL A 20 54.43 42.76 32.29
C VAL A 20 54.25 41.29 31.91
N VAL A 21 55.19 40.42 32.26
CA VAL A 21 55.06 38.98 31.98
C VAL A 21 53.87 38.38 32.73
N LEU A 22 53.66 38.70 34.01
CA LEU A 22 52.49 38.25 34.76
C LEU A 22 51.18 38.76 34.17
N PHE A 23 51.13 40.00 33.70
CA PHE A 23 49.96 40.58 33.04
C PHE A 23 49.65 39.88 31.70
N VAL A 24 50.67 39.59 30.90
CA VAL A 24 50.52 38.82 29.65
C VAL A 24 50.06 37.38 29.95
N PHE A 25 50.59 36.73 30.98
CA PHE A 25 50.12 35.41 31.39
C PHE A 25 48.68 35.42 31.91
N ALA A 26 48.29 36.42 32.70
CA ALA A 26 46.93 36.56 33.20
C ALA A 26 45.93 36.79 32.07
N THR A 27 46.26 37.64 31.09
CA THR A 27 45.41 37.88 29.90
C THR A 27 45.33 36.68 28.97
N ILE A 28 46.41 35.90 28.81
CA ILE A 28 46.37 34.62 28.09
C ILE A 28 45.50 33.60 28.85
N GLN A 29 45.60 33.54 30.18
CA GLN A 29 44.77 32.66 31.00
C GLN A 29 43.29 33.04 30.98
N GLU A 30 42.95 34.33 31.05
CA GLU A 30 41.58 34.83 30.86
C GLU A 30 41.06 34.46 29.47
N GLY A 31 41.86 34.65 28.41
CA GLY A 31 41.48 34.25 27.05
C GLY A 31 41.25 32.74 26.90
N GLN A 32 42.03 31.89 27.58
CA GLN A 32 41.83 30.44 27.57
C GLN A 32 40.62 30.00 28.40
N LEU A 33 40.36 30.66 29.53
CA LEU A 33 39.18 30.42 30.36
C LEU A 33 37.90 30.83 29.61
N ASP A 34 37.89 31.98 28.94
CA ASP A 34 36.76 32.42 28.11
C ASP A 34 36.53 31.50 26.89
N ALA A 35 37.60 31.03 26.24
CA ALA A 35 37.50 30.05 25.16
C ALA A 35 36.92 28.70 25.64
N SER A 36 37.28 28.27 26.85
CA SER A 36 36.75 27.03 27.43
C SER A 36 35.30 27.17 27.88
N ALA A 37 34.91 28.33 28.42
CA ALA A 37 33.53 28.63 28.82
C ALA A 37 32.60 28.73 27.62
N THR A 38 33.06 29.35 26.53
CA THR A 38 32.30 29.43 25.27
C THR A 38 32.18 28.09 24.58
N ALA A 39 33.22 27.25 24.60
CA ALA A 39 33.16 25.87 24.09
C ALA A 39 32.21 24.99 24.92
N ALA A 40 32.20 25.13 26.26
CA ALA A 40 31.28 24.41 27.13
C ALA A 40 29.82 24.83 26.87
N ALA A 41 29.56 26.14 26.73
CA ALA A 41 28.22 26.65 26.40
C ALA A 41 27.73 26.17 25.02
N ALA A 42 28.63 26.09 24.03
CA ALA A 42 28.32 25.55 22.71
C ALA A 42 27.98 24.06 22.77
N LEU A 43 28.73 23.27 23.53
CA LEU A 43 28.48 21.83 23.71
C LEU A 43 27.18 21.57 24.47
N GLU A 44 26.85 22.38 25.47
CA GLU A 44 25.57 22.32 26.19
C GLU A 44 24.39 22.67 25.28
N ALA A 45 24.53 23.69 24.44
CA ALA A 45 23.52 24.05 23.44
C ALA A 45 23.30 22.93 22.41
N GLU A 46 24.38 22.28 21.96
CA GLU A 46 24.31 21.14 21.04
C GLU A 46 23.66 19.92 21.69
N LEU A 47 23.98 19.62 22.95
CA LEU A 47 23.32 18.55 23.72
C LEU A 47 21.82 18.85 23.95
N GLN A 48 21.45 20.10 24.18
CA GLN A 48 20.03 20.49 24.28
C GLN A 48 19.31 20.34 22.94
N GLN A 49 19.94 20.70 21.82
CA GLN A 49 19.37 20.48 20.49
C GLN A 49 19.22 18.99 20.15
N LEU A 50 20.20 18.16 20.52
CA LEU A 50 20.11 16.70 20.34
C LEU A 50 19.03 16.07 21.23
N ARG A 51 18.86 16.55 22.46
CA ARG A 51 17.74 16.15 23.33
C ARG A 51 16.40 16.59 22.78
N ALA A 52 16.31 17.78 22.18
CA ALA A 52 15.09 18.26 21.52
C ALA A 52 14.75 17.50 20.21
N ARG A 53 15.75 16.83 19.60
CA ARG A 53 15.57 15.96 18.42
C ARG A 53 15.28 14.50 18.75
N GLN A 54 15.37 14.08 20.02
CA GLN A 54 14.87 12.76 20.40
C GLN A 54 13.36 12.75 20.19
N ILE A 55 12.88 11.75 19.44
CA ILE A 55 11.46 11.51 19.17
C ILE A 55 10.72 11.64 20.49
N ASP A 56 9.68 12.48 20.51
CA ASP A 56 8.83 12.71 21.67
C ASP A 56 8.46 11.33 22.27
N PRO A 57 8.74 11.06 23.56
CA PRO A 57 8.38 9.79 24.18
C PRO A 57 6.91 9.42 23.98
N ASP A 58 6.03 10.42 23.85
CA ASP A 58 4.61 10.21 23.55
C ASP A 58 4.39 9.75 22.10
N GLU A 59 5.18 10.26 21.15
CA GLU A 59 5.16 9.81 19.75
C GLU A 59 5.73 8.40 19.60
N LEU A 60 6.80 8.06 20.33
CA LEU A 60 7.33 6.69 20.37
C LEU A 60 6.32 5.71 20.99
N ALA A 61 5.62 6.12 22.05
CA ALA A 61 4.54 5.34 22.65
C ALA A 61 3.33 5.20 21.73
N ARG A 62 3.04 6.19 20.88
CA ARG A 62 2.01 6.13 19.84
C ARG A 62 2.38 5.15 18.74
N LEU A 63 3.61 5.21 18.23
CA LEU A 63 4.11 4.30 17.19
C LEU A 63 4.11 2.84 17.66
N ARG A 64 4.56 2.57 18.89
CA ARG A 64 4.50 1.22 19.49
C ARG A 64 3.07 0.70 19.64
N ARG A 65 2.13 1.56 20.00
CA ARG A 65 0.70 1.19 20.06
C ARG A 65 0.17 0.86 18.67
N ALA A 66 0.48 1.68 17.66
CA ALA A 66 0.09 1.43 16.27
C ALA A 66 0.68 0.11 15.73
N GLU A 67 1.94 -0.18 16.05
CA GLU A 67 2.59 -1.44 15.68
C GLU A 67 1.96 -2.66 16.37
N ALA A 68 1.62 -2.54 17.66
CA ALA A 68 0.89 -3.58 18.39
C ALA A 68 -0.51 -3.83 17.81
N THR A 69 -1.22 -2.78 17.36
CA THR A 69 -2.52 -2.93 16.70
C THR A 69 -2.35 -3.59 15.33
N ALA A 70 -1.40 -3.14 14.51
CA ALA A 70 -1.14 -3.71 13.20
C ALA A 70 -0.74 -5.20 13.26
N THR A 71 0.05 -5.59 14.26
CA THR A 71 0.42 -7.00 14.46
C THR A 71 -0.77 -7.85 14.91
N ALA A 72 -1.67 -7.32 15.74
CA ALA A 72 -2.91 -7.99 16.12
C ALA A 72 -3.86 -8.17 14.91
N ASP A 73 -4.00 -7.15 14.07
CA ASP A 73 -4.83 -7.20 12.86
C ASP A 73 -4.32 -8.24 11.86
N VAL A 74 -3.00 -8.31 11.67
CA VAL A 74 -2.37 -9.34 10.81
C VAL A 74 -2.60 -10.75 11.36
N ALA A 75 -2.55 -10.93 12.68
CA ALA A 75 -2.84 -12.23 13.30
C ALA A 75 -4.31 -12.63 13.13
N ALA A 76 -5.24 -11.68 13.28
CA ALA A 76 -6.66 -11.90 13.07
C ALA A 76 -6.98 -12.28 11.61
N ALA A 77 -6.40 -11.54 10.64
CA ALA A 77 -6.57 -11.82 9.21
C ALA A 77 -6.05 -13.22 8.83
N ARG A 78 -4.92 -13.65 9.40
CA ARG A 78 -4.39 -15.02 9.18
C ARG A 78 -5.31 -16.10 9.74
N ALA A 79 -5.87 -15.87 10.93
CA ALA A 79 -6.83 -16.81 11.54
C ALA A 79 -8.15 -16.89 10.75
N GLU A 80 -8.58 -15.80 10.15
CA GLU A 80 -9.75 -15.78 9.27
C GLU A 80 -9.49 -16.51 7.95
N LEU A 81 -8.32 -16.30 7.33
CA LEU A 81 -7.91 -17.03 6.13
C LEU A 81 -7.82 -18.55 6.38
N ALA A 82 -7.27 -18.95 7.53
CA ALA A 82 -7.20 -20.36 7.91
C ALA A 82 -8.61 -20.97 8.01
N ARG A 83 -9.54 -20.30 8.70
CA ARG A 83 -10.94 -20.74 8.80
C ARG A 83 -11.61 -20.83 7.43
N ALA A 84 -11.42 -19.83 6.57
CA ALA A 84 -11.97 -19.85 5.22
C ALA A 84 -11.42 -21.03 4.39
N SER A 85 -10.13 -21.35 4.53
CA SER A 85 -9.51 -22.50 3.85
C SER A 85 -10.04 -23.85 4.35
N GLU A 86 -10.32 -23.97 5.64
CA GLU A 86 -10.94 -25.14 6.25
C GLU A 86 -12.36 -25.33 5.73
N THR A 87 -13.19 -24.28 5.78
CA THR A 87 -14.56 -24.30 5.22
C THR A 87 -14.57 -24.63 3.72
N GLN A 88 -13.61 -24.11 2.95
CA GLN A 88 -13.49 -24.45 1.53
C GLN A 88 -13.17 -25.94 1.32
N THR A 89 -12.33 -26.53 2.19
CA THR A 89 -11.98 -27.95 2.13
C THR A 89 -13.16 -28.83 2.51
N GLU A 90 -13.91 -28.45 3.55
CA GLU A 90 -15.16 -29.10 3.94
C GLU A 90 -16.20 -29.06 2.82
N LEU A 91 -16.37 -27.90 2.18
CA LEU A 91 -17.32 -27.75 1.07
C LEU A 91 -16.94 -28.63 -0.12
N ARG A 92 -15.65 -28.70 -0.46
CA ARG A 92 -15.16 -29.61 -1.52
C ARG A 92 -15.41 -31.08 -1.18
N ALA A 93 -15.15 -31.48 0.07
CA ALA A 93 -15.42 -32.84 0.52
C ALA A 93 -16.92 -33.17 0.46
N ALA A 94 -17.78 -32.24 0.89
CA ALA A 94 -19.23 -32.39 0.82
C ALA A 94 -19.75 -32.49 -0.63
N LEU A 95 -19.20 -31.69 -1.55
CA LEU A 95 -19.55 -31.76 -2.97
C LEU A 95 -19.13 -33.10 -3.59
N GLU A 96 -17.94 -33.61 -3.26
CA GLU A 96 -17.49 -34.91 -3.77
C GLU A 96 -18.31 -36.08 -3.19
N GLN A 97 -18.74 -35.97 -1.92
CA GLN A 97 -19.67 -36.92 -1.33
C GLN A 97 -21.03 -36.91 -2.03
N LEU A 98 -21.59 -35.72 -2.32
CA LEU A 98 -22.83 -35.58 -3.08
C LEU A 98 -22.70 -36.14 -4.50
N ARG A 99 -21.56 -35.90 -5.16
CA ARG A 99 -21.23 -36.45 -6.48
C ARG A 99 -21.26 -37.98 -6.46
N THR A 100 -20.53 -38.58 -5.52
CA THR A 100 -20.44 -40.04 -5.36
C THR A 100 -21.79 -40.67 -5.01
N ALA A 101 -22.52 -40.10 -4.03
CA ALA A 101 -23.83 -40.60 -3.61
C ALA A 101 -24.83 -40.58 -4.76
N ALA A 102 -24.73 -39.60 -5.66
CA ALA A 102 -25.65 -39.49 -6.75
C ALA A 102 -25.23 -40.26 -8.00
N GLU A 103 -23.94 -40.49 -8.24
CA GLU A 103 -23.46 -41.52 -9.17
C GLU A 103 -24.00 -42.91 -8.76
N GLN A 104 -24.00 -43.23 -7.45
CA GLN A 104 -24.58 -44.45 -6.91
C GLN A 104 -26.12 -44.49 -7.05
N ALA A 105 -26.82 -43.38 -6.82
CA ALA A 105 -28.26 -43.27 -7.04
C ALA A 105 -28.64 -43.42 -8.52
N ALA A 106 -27.83 -42.85 -9.43
CA ALA A 106 -27.99 -43.00 -10.87
C ALA A 106 -27.79 -44.46 -11.32
N ALA A 107 -26.80 -45.16 -10.74
CA ALA A 107 -26.56 -46.57 -10.99
C ALA A 107 -27.69 -47.49 -10.45
N THR A 108 -28.44 -47.05 -9.43
CA THR A 108 -29.53 -47.81 -8.79
C THR A 108 -30.94 -47.45 -9.29
N ALA A 109 -31.04 -46.66 -10.36
CA ALA A 109 -32.29 -46.32 -11.06
C ALA A 109 -33.33 -45.54 -10.23
N THR A 110 -32.90 -44.67 -9.30
CA THR A 110 -33.75 -43.56 -8.83
C THR A 110 -33.52 -42.34 -9.71
N THR A 111 -34.36 -42.22 -10.74
CA THR A 111 -34.28 -41.24 -11.83
C THR A 111 -34.28 -39.76 -11.40
N SER A 112 -34.63 -39.43 -10.15
CA SER A 112 -34.63 -38.06 -9.64
C SER A 112 -33.24 -37.48 -9.32
N GLY A 113 -32.30 -38.32 -8.85
CA GLY A 113 -30.94 -37.88 -8.52
C GLY A 113 -30.05 -37.73 -9.76
N ALA A 114 -30.16 -38.67 -10.70
CA ALA A 114 -29.41 -38.67 -11.94
C ALA A 114 -29.72 -37.43 -12.79
N GLU A 115 -30.98 -37.00 -12.87
CA GLU A 115 -31.38 -35.82 -13.64
C GLU A 115 -30.94 -34.50 -12.97
N ALA A 116 -30.96 -34.44 -11.63
CA ALA A 116 -30.44 -33.31 -10.87
C ALA A 116 -28.93 -33.15 -11.05
N LEU A 117 -28.14 -34.24 -11.03
CA LEU A 117 -26.71 -34.16 -11.33
C LEU A 117 -26.42 -33.93 -12.79
N ARG A 118 -27.20 -34.50 -13.71
CA ARG A 118 -27.03 -34.16 -15.12
C ARG A 118 -27.27 -32.68 -15.35
N ARG A 119 -28.24 -32.08 -14.67
CA ARG A 119 -28.45 -30.62 -14.68
C ARG A 119 -27.30 -29.87 -14.01
N GLN A 120 -26.77 -30.32 -12.87
CA GLN A 120 -25.61 -29.68 -12.24
C GLN A 120 -24.32 -29.83 -13.04
N GLU A 121 -24.05 -30.98 -13.65
CA GLU A 121 -22.93 -31.19 -14.57
C GLU A 121 -23.10 -30.38 -15.84
N VAL A 122 -24.32 -30.29 -16.39
CA VAL A 122 -24.60 -29.41 -17.52
C VAL A 122 -24.42 -27.94 -17.11
N LEU A 123 -24.87 -27.53 -15.92
CA LEU A 123 -24.64 -26.19 -15.39
C LEU A 123 -23.15 -25.91 -15.13
N ALA A 124 -22.40 -26.88 -14.60
CA ALA A 124 -20.96 -26.78 -14.37
C ALA A 124 -20.20 -26.72 -15.69
N ARG A 125 -20.57 -27.54 -16.68
CA ARG A 125 -20.02 -27.48 -18.05
C ARG A 125 -20.40 -26.18 -18.75
N LEU A 126 -21.61 -25.67 -18.52
CA LEU A 126 -22.03 -24.36 -19.02
C LEU A 126 -21.20 -23.26 -18.37
N LEU A 127 -20.96 -23.31 -17.06
CA LEU A 127 -20.07 -22.37 -16.36
C LEU A 127 -18.62 -22.48 -16.86
N ASP A 128 -18.09 -23.69 -17.12
CA ASP A 128 -16.79 -23.91 -17.79
C ASP A 128 -16.76 -23.35 -19.23
N HIS A 129 -17.92 -23.18 -19.86
CA HIS A 129 -18.05 -22.54 -21.17
C HIS A 129 -18.18 -21.01 -21.08
N PHE A 130 -18.55 -20.44 -19.93
CA PHE A 130 -18.64 -19.01 -19.72
C PHE A 130 -17.36 -18.48 -19.07
N SER A 131 -16.45 -17.98 -19.90
CA SER A 131 -15.28 -17.28 -19.38
C SER A 131 -15.71 -16.07 -18.55
N VAL A 132 -15.27 -16.01 -17.29
CA VAL A 132 -15.50 -14.85 -16.42
C VAL A 132 -14.45 -13.78 -16.68
N PHE A 133 -14.92 -12.54 -16.87
CA PHE A 133 -14.11 -11.35 -17.04
C PHE A 133 -14.45 -10.39 -15.90
N GLU A 134 -13.45 -9.98 -15.12
CA GLU A 134 -13.66 -9.05 -14.02
C GLU A 134 -12.97 -7.73 -14.30
N ILE A 135 -13.66 -6.64 -14.01
CA ILE A 135 -13.16 -5.27 -14.12
C ILE A 135 -13.32 -4.62 -12.75
N GLU A 136 -12.22 -4.09 -12.23
CA GLU A 136 -12.18 -3.34 -10.98
C GLU A 136 -11.75 -1.91 -11.26
N ILE A 137 -12.44 -0.96 -10.62
CA ILE A 137 -12.13 0.46 -10.71
C ILE A 137 -11.75 0.96 -9.31
N ASP A 138 -10.49 1.33 -9.13
CA ASP A 138 -9.99 1.96 -7.90
C ASP A 138 -9.96 3.49 -8.05
N GLY A 139 -10.03 4.20 -6.92
CA GLY A 139 -9.90 5.65 -6.86
C GLY A 139 -8.69 6.07 -6.04
N GLU A 140 -7.88 6.96 -6.60
CA GLU A 140 -6.76 7.60 -5.92
C GLU A 140 -6.96 9.11 -5.84
N LEU A 141 -6.70 9.69 -4.66
CA LEU A 141 -6.72 11.14 -4.48
C LEU A 141 -5.38 11.70 -4.97
N ALA A 142 -5.39 12.40 -6.11
CA ALA A 142 -4.22 13.08 -6.66
C ALA A 142 -4.45 14.59 -6.63
N GLY A 143 -3.95 15.24 -5.56
CA GLY A 143 -4.24 16.65 -5.30
C GLY A 143 -5.72 16.87 -4.95
N ASP A 144 -6.38 17.78 -5.68
CA ASP A 144 -7.79 18.14 -5.45
C ASP A 144 -8.77 17.29 -6.29
N ALA A 145 -8.27 16.29 -7.03
CA ALA A 145 -9.08 15.45 -7.92
C ALA A 145 -8.92 13.96 -7.60
N VAL A 146 -10.00 13.20 -7.85
CA VAL A 146 -9.99 11.73 -7.81
C VAL A 146 -9.63 11.20 -9.18
N VAL A 147 -8.56 10.42 -9.25
CA VAL A 147 -8.12 9.70 -10.44
C VAL A 147 -8.65 8.27 -10.36
N ASN A 148 -9.36 7.83 -11.39
CA ASN A 148 -9.88 6.46 -11.45
C ASN A 148 -8.86 5.57 -12.16
N HIS A 149 -8.48 4.47 -11.54
CA HIS A 149 -7.63 3.44 -12.11
C HIS A 149 -8.50 2.23 -12.45
N CYS A 150 -8.32 1.67 -13.64
CA CYS A 150 -9.01 0.47 -14.04
C CYS A 150 -8.04 -0.70 -14.13
N CYS A 151 -8.50 -1.85 -13.67
CA CYS A 151 -7.82 -3.12 -13.82
C CYS A 151 -8.81 -4.19 -14.28
N TYR A 152 -8.30 -5.20 -14.96
CA TYR A 152 -9.10 -6.35 -15.35
C TYR A 152 -8.34 -7.66 -15.19
N ARG A 153 -9.09 -8.75 -15.08
CA ARG A 153 -8.57 -10.11 -15.20
C ARG A 153 -9.55 -10.98 -15.96
N THR A 154 -9.01 -12.00 -16.62
CA THR A 154 -9.77 -12.96 -17.42
C THR A 154 -9.49 -14.36 -16.93
N GLU A 155 -10.48 -15.24 -17.01
CA GLU A 155 -10.32 -16.63 -16.61
C GLU A 155 -9.13 -17.33 -17.32
N PRO A 156 -8.34 -18.19 -16.62
CA PRO A 156 -8.47 -18.65 -15.23
C PRO A 156 -8.42 -17.51 -14.21
N LEU A 157 -9.34 -17.47 -13.23
CA LEU A 157 -9.40 -16.45 -12.16
C LEU A 157 -8.15 -16.41 -11.26
N ALA A 158 -7.21 -17.35 -11.48
CA ALA A 158 -5.85 -17.36 -10.95
C ALA A 158 -4.86 -16.45 -11.72
N GLY A 159 -5.31 -15.81 -12.80
CA GLY A 159 -4.52 -14.87 -13.59
C GLY A 159 -4.23 -13.58 -12.81
N ALA A 160 -3.02 -13.04 -13.00
CA ALA A 160 -2.65 -11.74 -12.45
C ALA A 160 -3.55 -10.63 -13.01
N TRP A 161 -3.94 -9.70 -12.15
CA TRP A 161 -4.61 -8.47 -12.57
C TRP A 161 -3.75 -7.70 -13.57
N LYS A 162 -4.38 -7.20 -14.62
CA LYS A 162 -3.77 -6.32 -15.63
C LYS A 162 -4.32 -4.92 -15.47
N THR A 163 -3.46 -3.92 -15.57
CA THR A 163 -3.90 -2.52 -15.54
C THR A 163 -4.45 -2.14 -16.91
N CYS A 164 -5.52 -1.37 -16.88
CA CYS A 164 -6.14 -0.72 -18.03
C CYS A 164 -5.94 0.81 -17.93
N GLY A 165 -5.00 1.24 -17.08
CA GLY A 165 -4.58 2.62 -16.94
C GLY A 165 -5.59 3.52 -16.23
N VAL A 166 -5.49 4.82 -16.51
CA VAL A 166 -6.35 5.85 -15.93
C VAL A 166 -7.63 5.95 -16.77
N MET A 167 -8.77 5.82 -16.09
CA MET A 167 -10.08 5.86 -16.69
C MET A 167 -10.74 7.24 -16.48
N PRO A 168 -11.22 7.89 -17.55
CA PRO A 168 -11.93 9.17 -17.43
C PRO A 168 -13.25 9.05 -16.67
N ALA A 169 -13.60 10.09 -15.91
CA ALA A 169 -14.88 10.14 -15.19
C ALA A 169 -16.03 10.70 -16.04
N ALA A 170 -15.72 11.55 -17.02
CA ALA A 170 -16.69 12.16 -17.92
C ALA A 170 -17.16 11.14 -18.97
N THR A 171 -18.47 11.09 -19.24
CA THR A 171 -19.04 10.06 -20.13
C THR A 171 -18.50 10.14 -21.56
N ALA A 172 -18.34 11.35 -22.10
CA ALA A 172 -17.80 11.54 -23.45
C ALA A 172 -16.35 11.06 -23.56
N GLU A 173 -15.49 11.48 -22.61
CA GLU A 173 -14.09 11.04 -22.56
C GLU A 173 -13.97 9.53 -22.33
N LEU A 174 -14.86 8.93 -21.53
CA LEU A 174 -14.90 7.49 -21.31
C LEU A 174 -15.26 6.73 -22.59
N GLN A 175 -16.19 7.27 -23.39
CA GLN A 175 -16.59 6.70 -24.67
C GLN A 175 -15.43 6.74 -25.67
N ASP A 176 -14.74 7.87 -25.77
CA ASP A 176 -13.56 8.03 -26.63
C ASP A 176 -12.42 7.12 -26.16
N TRP A 177 -12.14 7.07 -24.86
CA TRP A 177 -11.14 6.18 -24.27
C TRP A 177 -11.42 4.70 -24.56
N LEU A 178 -12.68 4.25 -24.46
CA LEU A 178 -13.08 2.91 -24.86
C LEU A 178 -12.96 2.71 -26.37
N ALA A 179 -13.21 3.74 -27.17
CA ALA A 179 -13.08 3.69 -28.62
C ALA A 179 -11.64 3.47 -29.08
N ASP A 180 -10.70 4.09 -28.37
CA ASP A 180 -9.26 3.94 -28.56
C ASP A 180 -8.73 2.60 -28.01
N GLY A 181 -9.60 1.76 -27.45
CA GLY A 181 -9.28 0.41 -27.00
C GLY A 181 -9.20 0.24 -25.49
N GLY A 182 -9.49 1.29 -24.69
CA GLY A 182 -9.53 1.24 -23.23
C GLY A 182 -8.22 0.75 -22.61
N ALA A 183 -7.09 1.22 -23.16
CA ALA A 183 -5.74 0.77 -22.84
C ALA A 183 -5.58 -0.77 -22.82
N GLY A 184 -6.22 -1.46 -23.77
CA GLY A 184 -6.16 -2.92 -23.91
C GLY A 184 -7.34 -3.68 -23.30
N LEU A 185 -8.24 -3.00 -22.58
CA LEU A 185 -9.48 -3.58 -22.04
C LEU A 185 -10.38 -4.12 -23.17
N ALA A 186 -10.61 -3.33 -24.22
CA ALA A 186 -11.48 -3.72 -25.32
C ALA A 186 -10.95 -4.96 -26.05
N ASP A 187 -9.64 -5.02 -26.28
CA ASP A 187 -9.00 -6.16 -26.93
C ASP A 187 -8.96 -7.40 -26.04
N ALA A 188 -8.87 -7.22 -24.72
CA ALA A 188 -9.00 -8.32 -23.77
C ALA A 188 -10.41 -8.91 -23.83
N LEU A 189 -11.45 -8.07 -23.78
CA LEU A 189 -12.84 -8.49 -23.87
C LEU A 189 -13.10 -9.30 -25.15
N ARG A 190 -12.69 -8.82 -26.31
CA ARG A 190 -12.83 -9.52 -27.61
C ARG A 190 -12.11 -10.87 -27.66
N ARG A 191 -10.99 -11.02 -26.96
CA ARG A 191 -10.20 -12.26 -26.94
C ARG A 191 -10.78 -13.33 -26.00
N THR A 192 -11.69 -12.95 -25.12
CA THR A 192 -12.36 -13.87 -24.20
C THR A 192 -13.27 -14.82 -24.98
N ARG A 193 -13.05 -16.13 -24.81
CA ARG A 193 -13.55 -17.27 -25.62
C ARG A 193 -14.93 -17.04 -26.28
N GLY A 194 -14.91 -16.59 -27.53
CA GLY A 194 -16.08 -16.63 -28.42
C GLY A 194 -17.20 -15.63 -28.10
N GLY A 195 -16.90 -14.53 -27.39
CA GLY A 195 -17.86 -13.43 -27.16
C GLY A 195 -18.94 -13.69 -26.09
N ASN A 196 -19.02 -14.91 -25.54
CA ASN A 196 -19.95 -15.24 -24.45
C ASN A 196 -19.25 -15.22 -23.10
N ALA A 197 -18.67 -14.07 -22.74
CA ALA A 197 -18.07 -13.89 -21.42
C ALA A 197 -19.04 -13.18 -20.47
N MET A 198 -19.10 -13.67 -19.23
CA MET A 198 -19.74 -12.94 -18.14
C MET A 198 -18.77 -11.87 -17.65
N THR A 199 -19.13 -10.60 -17.80
CA THR A 199 -18.30 -9.46 -17.39
C THR A 199 -18.86 -8.86 -16.11
N ILE A 200 -18.05 -8.81 -15.06
CA ILE A 200 -18.43 -8.24 -13.76
C ILE A 200 -17.66 -6.94 -13.59
N VAL A 201 -18.36 -5.83 -13.34
CA VAL A 201 -17.76 -4.52 -13.10
C VAL A 201 -17.97 -4.12 -11.65
N ARG A 202 -16.87 -3.76 -10.98
CA ARG A 202 -16.79 -3.37 -9.57
C ARG A 202 -16.12 -2.01 -9.44
N GLN A 203 -16.59 -1.16 -8.54
CA GLN A 203 -15.88 0.07 -8.15
C GLN A 203 -15.60 0.11 -6.65
N ASN A 204 -14.46 0.67 -6.29
CA ASN A 204 -14.12 1.05 -4.94
C ASN A 204 -14.93 2.31 -4.54
N GLU A 205 -15.25 2.45 -3.26
CA GLU A 205 -15.83 3.68 -2.68
C GLU A 205 -15.02 4.95 -2.96
N ARG A 206 -13.70 4.83 -3.12
CA ARG A 206 -12.80 5.96 -3.40
C ARG A 206 -12.88 6.46 -4.84
N ALA A 207 -13.42 5.66 -5.75
CA ALA A 207 -13.56 6.04 -7.15
C ALA A 207 -14.63 7.13 -7.32
N THR A 208 -14.57 7.81 -8.46
CA THR A 208 -15.55 8.84 -8.81
C THR A 208 -16.95 8.25 -8.83
N TRP A 209 -17.91 8.99 -8.25
CA TRP A 209 -19.28 8.55 -8.10
C TRP A 209 -19.89 7.98 -9.40
N ARG A 210 -20.35 6.73 -9.33
CA ARG A 210 -21.04 5.98 -10.40
C ARG A 210 -20.21 5.77 -11.67
N VAL A 211 -18.89 5.82 -11.60
CA VAL A 211 -18.05 5.60 -12.78
C VAL A 211 -18.16 4.17 -13.32
N ALA A 212 -18.31 3.15 -12.45
CA ALA A 212 -18.57 1.77 -12.89
C ALA A 212 -19.86 1.65 -13.71
N ARG A 213 -20.93 2.31 -13.26
CA ARG A 213 -22.22 2.28 -13.97
C ARG A 213 -22.10 2.89 -15.37
N LYS A 214 -21.36 4.00 -15.52
CA LYS A 214 -21.11 4.60 -16.83
C LYS A 214 -20.35 3.63 -17.74
N LEU A 215 -19.32 2.98 -17.19
CA LEU A 215 -18.56 1.96 -17.91
C LEU A 215 -19.45 0.78 -18.33
N GLU A 216 -20.31 0.27 -17.44
CA GLU A 216 -21.25 -0.80 -17.76
C GLU A 216 -22.17 -0.45 -18.93
N GLU A 217 -22.74 0.76 -18.92
CA GLU A 217 -23.62 1.24 -19.98
C GLU A 217 -22.89 1.26 -21.34
N GLN A 218 -21.65 1.78 -21.36
CA GLN A 218 -20.82 1.81 -22.57
C GLN A 218 -20.39 0.41 -23.05
N LEU A 219 -20.06 -0.49 -22.12
CA LEU A 219 -19.69 -1.86 -22.46
C LEU A 219 -20.89 -2.63 -23.03
N ARG A 220 -22.11 -2.43 -22.49
CA ARG A 220 -23.33 -3.10 -23.00
C ARG A 220 -23.67 -2.65 -24.41
N GLU A 221 -23.45 -1.38 -24.72
CA GLU A 221 -23.66 -0.84 -26.07
C GLU A 221 -22.65 -1.41 -27.08
N ARG A 222 -21.39 -1.55 -26.65
CA ARG A 222 -20.28 -1.89 -27.55
C ARG A 222 -19.98 -3.38 -27.70
N PHE A 223 -20.36 -4.18 -26.71
CA PHE A 223 -20.14 -5.63 -26.65
C PHE A 223 -21.47 -6.36 -26.34
N PRO A 224 -22.46 -6.33 -27.27
CA PRO A 224 -23.81 -6.84 -27.03
C PRO A 224 -23.84 -8.36 -26.76
N GLU A 225 -22.83 -9.10 -27.21
CA GLU A 225 -22.65 -10.52 -26.93
C GLU A 225 -22.22 -10.82 -25.48
N HIS A 226 -21.60 -9.85 -24.79
CA HIS A 226 -21.16 -10.01 -23.41
C HIS A 226 -22.31 -9.82 -22.40
N LYS A 227 -22.36 -10.66 -21.37
CA LYS A 227 -23.29 -10.47 -20.24
C LYS A 227 -22.64 -9.61 -19.17
N ILE A 228 -22.97 -8.34 -19.13
CA ILE A 228 -22.33 -7.35 -18.26
C ILE A 228 -23.18 -7.07 -17.00
N TYR A 229 -22.60 -7.35 -15.84
CA TYR A 229 -23.20 -7.19 -14.53
C TYR A 229 -22.42 -6.16 -13.71
N GLY A 230 -23.15 -5.26 -13.06
CA GLY A 230 -22.62 -4.33 -12.08
C GLY A 230 -22.75 -4.90 -10.68
N ASP A 231 -21.64 -5.05 -9.97
CA ASP A 231 -21.59 -5.53 -8.59
C ASP A 231 -21.60 -4.35 -7.57
N GLY A 232 -21.70 -3.12 -8.07
CA GLY A 232 -21.88 -1.93 -7.25
C GLY A 232 -20.58 -1.39 -6.62
N VAL A 233 -20.73 -0.76 -5.44
CA VAL A 233 -19.63 -0.16 -4.69
C VAL A 233 -19.12 -1.17 -3.66
N ALA A 234 -17.87 -1.60 -3.81
CA ALA A 234 -17.16 -2.37 -2.80
C ALA A 234 -16.63 -1.44 -1.70
N THR A 235 -16.88 -1.82 -0.45
CA THR A 235 -16.38 -1.13 0.77
C THR A 235 -15.01 -1.62 1.23
N HIS A 236 -14.45 -2.63 0.56
CA HIS A 236 -13.12 -3.20 0.85
C HIS A 236 -12.11 -2.78 -0.22
N SER A 237 -10.82 -2.81 0.15
CA SER A 237 -9.73 -2.58 -0.80
C SER A 237 -9.83 -3.57 -1.96
N LEU A 238 -9.87 -3.03 -3.18
CA LEU A 238 -9.82 -3.81 -4.41
C LEU A 238 -8.40 -4.32 -4.67
N ALA A 239 -8.28 -5.35 -5.52
CA ALA A 239 -7.01 -6.01 -5.84
C ALA A 239 -6.32 -5.42 -7.09
N CYS A 240 -6.87 -4.32 -7.63
CA CYS A 240 -6.35 -3.59 -8.77
C CYS A 240 -4.91 -3.08 -8.52
N PRO A 241 -3.90 -3.58 -9.25
CA PRO A 241 -2.54 -3.07 -9.17
C PRO A 241 -2.46 -1.64 -9.73
N ARG A 242 -1.70 -0.78 -9.04
CA ARG A 242 -1.45 0.61 -9.44
C ARG A 242 -0.27 0.71 -10.39
#